data_AF-A0A239LW12-F1
#
_entry.id   AF-A0A239LW12-F1
#
_cell.length_a   1.000
_cell.length_b   1.000
_cell.length_c   1.000
_cell.angle_alpha   90.00
_cell.angle_beta   90.00
_cell.angle_gamma   90.00
#
_symmetry.space_group_name_H-M   'P 1'
#
loop_
_entity.id
_entity.type
_entity.pdbx_description
1 polymer ?
#
loop_
_entity_poly.entity_id
_entity_poly.type
_entity_poly.pdbx_seq_one_letter_code
_entity_poly.pdbx_strand_id
1 'polypeptide(L)'
;MNGPAGQRLGLAPIPDGSVNLRMLRRTLAVELAYRPGGLLAAKIHLKHVSVITTEGYANRPGGSQSRFLAEVGKEEEKRNLAIVTEEWKNARAGIKPSGPGARDLLDFFQSVDGQLDDALRTAPNVITNDQQVRGMLMKRAKTLHLGTANYCWFADPAKALCLKLAGTPTADRPLIGMCDSARCPQATHHPRHRPVWEKTVEQNKVFIRMLGRGQKAERTCLEAELARAERVIADIDAASRGPTVAAGMED
;
A
#
# COMPACT_ATOMS: atom_id res chain seq x y z
N MET A 1 -14.76 27.51 -24.46
CA MET A 1 -15.18 26.60 -25.55
C MET A 1 -16.36 27.19 -26.30
N ASN A 2 -17.54 27.38 -25.69
CA ASN A 2 -18.75 27.88 -26.37
C ASN A 2 -18.84 29.42 -26.52
N GLY A 3 -17.76 30.13 -26.21
CA GLY A 3 -17.66 31.58 -26.40
C GLY A 3 -16.69 31.94 -27.52
N PRO A 4 -16.63 33.22 -27.93
CA PRO A 4 -15.83 33.67 -29.07
C PRO A 4 -14.33 33.34 -28.92
N ALA A 5 -13.81 33.29 -27.69
CA ALA A 5 -12.42 32.88 -27.42
C ALA A 5 -12.15 31.40 -27.73
N GLY A 6 -13.13 30.51 -27.54
CA GLY A 6 -12.99 29.08 -27.85
C GLY A 6 -13.09 28.80 -29.35
N GLN A 7 -13.96 29.52 -30.06
CA GLN A 7 -14.08 29.46 -31.51
C GLN A 7 -12.80 29.93 -32.22
N ARG A 8 -12.16 30.98 -31.71
CA ARG A 8 -10.86 31.45 -32.22
C ARG A 8 -9.75 30.41 -32.12
N LEU A 9 -9.84 29.49 -31.15
CA LEU A 9 -8.86 28.41 -30.95
C LEU A 9 -9.21 27.14 -31.74
N GLY A 10 -10.26 27.17 -32.57
CA GLY A 10 -10.68 26.01 -33.37
C GLY A 10 -11.24 24.84 -32.55
N LEU A 11 -11.61 25.08 -31.29
CA LEU A 11 -12.11 24.04 -30.42
C LEU A 11 -13.58 23.74 -30.72
N ALA A 12 -13.92 22.46 -30.82
CA ALA A 12 -15.30 22.05 -31.01
C ALA A 12 -16.19 22.54 -29.84
N PRO A 13 -17.41 23.02 -30.12
CA PRO A 13 -18.34 23.42 -29.08
C PRO A 13 -18.68 22.21 -28.19
N ILE A 14 -18.81 22.47 -26.88
CA ILE A 14 -19.26 21.47 -25.91
C ILE A 14 -20.73 21.17 -26.22
N PRO A 15 -21.11 19.89 -26.40
CA PRO A 15 -22.49 19.50 -26.69
C PRO A 15 -23.47 20.00 -25.63
N ASP A 16 -24.70 20.33 -26.05
CA ASP A 16 -25.77 20.71 -25.14
C ASP A 16 -26.19 19.51 -24.25
N GLY A 17 -26.24 19.73 -22.93
CA GLY A 17 -26.59 18.70 -21.94
C GLY A 17 -25.86 18.86 -20.60
N SER A 18 -26.26 18.08 -19.59
CA SER A 18 -25.61 18.11 -18.28
C SER A 18 -24.24 17.41 -18.33
N VAL A 19 -23.17 18.17 -18.10
CA VAL A 19 -21.81 17.62 -17.94
C VAL A 19 -21.60 17.28 -16.46
N ASN A 20 -21.13 16.06 -16.17
CA ASN A 20 -20.72 15.67 -14.82
C ASN A 20 -19.25 15.26 -14.76
N LEU A 21 -18.68 15.25 -13.54
CA LEU A 21 -17.26 14.95 -13.31
C LEU A 21 -16.86 13.53 -13.76
N ARG A 22 -17.80 12.57 -13.75
CA ARG A 22 -17.56 11.19 -14.20
C ARG A 22 -17.35 11.14 -15.72
N MET A 23 -18.12 11.92 -16.48
CA MET A 23 -17.97 12.07 -17.93
C MET A 23 -16.61 12.67 -18.27
N LEU A 24 -16.22 13.77 -17.61
CA LEU A 24 -14.92 14.41 -17.84
C LEU A 24 -13.74 13.48 -17.53
N ARG A 25 -13.83 12.75 -16.42
CA ARG A 25 -12.83 11.75 -16.02
C ARG A 25 -12.73 10.61 -17.04
N ARG A 26 -13.85 10.17 -17.62
CA ARG A 26 -13.89 9.16 -18.69
C ARG A 26 -13.25 9.68 -19.98
N THR A 27 -13.62 10.87 -20.43
CA THR A 27 -13.03 11.47 -21.64
C THR A 27 -11.51 11.62 -21.50
N LEU A 28 -11.03 12.12 -20.35
CA LEU A 28 -9.59 12.24 -20.10
C LEU A 28 -8.87 10.88 -20.12
N ALA A 29 -9.48 9.84 -19.55
CA ALA A 29 -8.92 8.49 -19.57
C ALA A 29 -8.79 7.93 -20.98
N VAL A 30 -9.81 8.13 -21.82
CA VAL A 30 -9.82 7.73 -23.23
C VAL A 30 -8.70 8.46 -23.98
N GLU A 31 -8.67 9.80 -23.90
CA GLU A 31 -7.67 10.62 -24.60
C GLU A 31 -6.22 10.27 -24.21
N LEU A 32 -5.97 9.98 -22.93
CA LEU A 32 -4.67 9.53 -22.48
C LEU A 32 -4.35 8.13 -23.03
N ALA A 33 -5.30 7.18 -22.96
CA ALA A 33 -5.08 5.78 -23.32
C ALA A 33 -4.80 5.53 -24.81
N TYR A 34 -5.27 6.40 -25.71
CA TYR A 34 -5.02 6.29 -27.15
C TYR A 34 -3.66 6.84 -27.61
N ARG A 35 -2.86 7.40 -26.69
CA ARG A 35 -1.47 7.80 -26.97
C ARG A 35 -0.49 6.64 -26.79
N PRO A 36 0.69 6.65 -27.41
CA PRO A 36 1.75 5.68 -27.13
C PRO A 36 2.11 5.66 -25.63
N GLY A 37 2.12 4.48 -25.00
CA GLY A 37 2.30 4.33 -23.53
C GLY A 37 1.14 4.89 -22.67
N GLY A 38 0.07 5.34 -23.33
CA GLY A 38 -1.00 6.12 -22.75
C GLY A 38 -1.84 5.43 -21.69
N LEU A 39 -1.95 4.10 -21.74
CA LEU A 39 -2.68 3.33 -20.74
C LEU A 39 -2.01 3.38 -19.36
N LEU A 40 -0.68 3.31 -19.32
CA LEU A 40 0.09 3.46 -18.09
C LEU A 40 0.01 4.90 -17.56
N ALA A 41 0.13 5.88 -18.46
CA ALA A 41 -0.03 7.29 -18.12
C ALA A 41 -1.42 7.60 -17.55
N ALA A 42 -2.48 7.06 -18.16
CA ALA A 42 -3.85 7.19 -17.69
C ALA A 42 -4.04 6.56 -16.30
N LYS A 43 -3.45 5.38 -16.05
CA LYS A 43 -3.47 4.74 -14.72
C LYS A 43 -2.82 5.65 -13.66
N ILE A 44 -1.64 6.20 -13.95
CA ILE A 44 -0.90 7.07 -13.03
C ILE A 44 -1.65 8.37 -12.80
N HIS A 45 -2.03 9.08 -13.86
CA HIS A 45 -2.70 10.39 -13.76
C HIS A 45 -4.06 10.32 -13.09
N LEU A 46 -4.83 9.26 -13.35
CA LEU A 46 -6.14 9.07 -12.75
C LEU A 46 -6.05 8.32 -11.41
N LYS A 47 -4.84 7.94 -10.97
CA LYS A 47 -4.60 7.19 -9.73
C LYS A 47 -5.42 5.90 -9.67
N HIS A 48 -5.56 5.22 -10.79
CA HIS A 48 -6.26 3.94 -10.85
C HIS A 48 -5.40 2.85 -10.21
N VAL A 49 -5.98 2.15 -9.25
CA VAL A 49 -5.30 1.10 -8.48
C VAL A 49 -5.02 -0.12 -9.36
N SER A 50 -5.84 -0.37 -10.38
CA SER A 50 -5.71 -1.48 -11.32
C SER A 50 -5.71 -1.01 -12.78
N VAL A 51 -4.99 -1.76 -13.62
CA VAL A 51 -4.97 -1.58 -15.09
C VAL A 51 -6.37 -1.79 -15.67
N ILE A 52 -7.13 -2.74 -15.12
CA ILE A 52 -8.53 -3.03 -15.50
C ILE A 52 -9.41 -1.78 -15.35
N THR A 53 -9.20 -0.99 -14.29
CA THR A 53 -9.94 0.26 -14.09
C THR A 53 -9.64 1.25 -15.21
N THR A 54 -8.39 1.39 -15.63
CA THR A 54 -8.03 2.27 -16.75
C THR A 54 -8.56 1.76 -18.08
N GLU A 55 -8.51 0.45 -18.33
CA GLU A 55 -9.02 -0.17 -19.56
C GLU A 55 -10.54 -0.06 -19.70
N GLY A 56 -11.29 -0.25 -18.60
CA GLY A 56 -12.74 -0.03 -18.58
C GLY A 56 -13.13 1.43 -18.79
N TYR A 57 -12.30 2.37 -18.32
CA TYR A 57 -12.46 3.79 -18.63
C TYR A 57 -12.11 4.11 -20.09
N ALA A 58 -11.08 3.46 -20.65
CA ALA A 58 -10.60 3.66 -22.02
C ALA A 58 -11.38 2.88 -23.09
N ASN A 59 -12.28 1.96 -22.70
CA ASN A 59 -13.03 1.08 -23.59
C ASN A 59 -12.17 0.33 -24.63
N ARG A 60 -10.97 -0.11 -24.24
CA ARG A 60 -10.03 -0.82 -25.11
C ARG A 60 -9.90 -2.29 -24.66
N PRO A 61 -10.79 -3.21 -25.08
CA PRO A 61 -10.67 -4.63 -24.77
C PRO A 61 -9.65 -5.31 -25.70
N GLY A 62 -8.76 -6.14 -25.17
CA GLY A 62 -7.85 -6.93 -26.02
C GLY A 62 -7.23 -8.13 -25.29
N GLY A 63 -7.06 -9.26 -25.98
CA GLY A 63 -6.44 -10.47 -25.43
C GLY A 63 -4.96 -10.33 -25.01
N SER A 64 -4.30 -9.22 -25.38
CA SER A 64 -3.02 -8.81 -24.79
C SER A 64 -3.15 -8.47 -23.29
N GLN A 65 -4.36 -8.20 -22.80
CA GLN A 65 -4.65 -7.92 -21.39
C GLN A 65 -4.41 -9.11 -20.49
N SER A 66 -4.89 -10.31 -20.86
CA SER A 66 -4.72 -11.48 -20.00
C SER A 66 -3.24 -11.88 -19.89
N ARG A 67 -2.49 -11.77 -20.99
CA ARG A 67 -1.04 -11.98 -21.00
C ARG A 67 -0.30 -10.92 -20.18
N PHE A 68 -0.60 -9.65 -20.40
CA PHE A 68 0.02 -8.56 -19.64
C PHE A 68 -0.35 -8.61 -18.15
N LEU A 69 -1.59 -8.95 -17.80
CA LEU A 69 -2.02 -9.12 -16.40
C LEU A 69 -1.34 -10.33 -15.76
N ALA A 70 -1.14 -11.42 -16.49
CA ALA A 70 -0.38 -12.56 -16.00
C ALA A 70 1.11 -12.22 -15.82
N GLU A 71 1.69 -11.44 -16.72
CA GLU A 71 3.07 -10.92 -16.59
C GLU A 71 3.20 -9.99 -15.39
N VAL A 72 2.32 -8.99 -15.27
CA VAL A 72 2.27 -8.09 -14.12
C VAL A 72 2.08 -8.89 -12.84
N GLY A 73 1.16 -9.86 -12.80
CA GLY A 73 0.94 -10.71 -11.64
C GLY A 73 2.19 -11.50 -11.24
N LYS A 74 2.95 -12.03 -12.20
CA LYS A 74 4.24 -12.69 -11.95
C LYS A 74 5.28 -11.72 -11.38
N GLU A 75 5.37 -10.51 -11.92
CA GLU A 75 6.29 -9.48 -11.40
C GLU A 75 5.85 -8.99 -10.01
N GLU A 76 4.56 -8.89 -9.73
CA GLU A 76 4.03 -8.58 -8.40
C GLU A 76 4.35 -9.69 -7.39
N GLU A 77 4.20 -10.96 -7.77
CA GLU A 77 4.55 -12.10 -6.92
C GLU A 77 6.06 -12.13 -6.60
N LYS A 78 6.91 -11.93 -7.61
CA LYS A 78 8.37 -11.80 -7.44
C LYS A 78 8.72 -10.65 -6.50
N ARG A 79 8.14 -9.47 -6.72
CA ARG A 79 8.34 -8.28 -5.87
C ARG A 79 7.89 -8.55 -4.44
N ASN A 80 6.70 -9.13 -4.26
CA ASN A 80 6.15 -9.41 -2.94
C ASN A 80 7.01 -10.41 -2.18
N LEU A 81 7.50 -11.46 -2.84
CA LEU A 81 8.43 -12.41 -2.23
C LEU A 81 9.75 -11.75 -1.84
N ALA A 82 10.28 -10.84 -2.68
CA ALA A 82 11.48 -10.07 -2.35
C ALA A 82 11.27 -9.21 -1.10
N ILE A 83 10.14 -8.49 -1.00
CA ILE A 83 9.78 -7.69 0.18
C ILE A 83 9.66 -8.56 1.42
N VAL A 84 8.92 -9.67 1.37
CA VAL A 84 8.77 -10.57 2.53
C VAL A 84 10.12 -11.13 2.98
N THR A 85 10.99 -11.45 2.03
CA THR A 85 12.34 -11.94 2.30
C THR A 85 13.20 -10.87 2.97
N GLU A 86 13.10 -9.62 2.50
CA GLU A 86 13.76 -8.46 3.11
C GLU A 86 13.26 -8.23 4.53
N GLU A 87 11.94 -8.24 4.76
CA GLU A 87 11.38 -8.03 6.09
C GLU A 87 11.68 -9.17 7.07
N TRP A 88 11.78 -10.41 6.58
CA TRP A 88 12.25 -11.54 7.39
C TRP A 88 13.71 -11.34 7.82
N LYS A 89 14.59 -10.89 6.90
CA LYS A 89 15.98 -10.56 7.21
C LYS A 89 16.09 -9.39 8.19
N ASN A 90 15.28 -8.35 7.99
CA ASN A 90 15.20 -7.19 8.90
C ASN A 90 14.82 -7.64 10.31
N ALA A 91 13.80 -8.49 10.44
CA ALA A 91 13.36 -9.01 11.74
C ALA A 91 14.49 -9.78 12.45
N ARG A 92 15.26 -10.60 11.72
CA ARG A 92 16.44 -11.31 12.25
C ARG A 92 17.59 -10.37 12.62
N ALA A 93 17.74 -9.26 11.91
CA ALA A 93 18.70 -8.20 12.24
C ALA A 93 18.21 -7.27 13.37
N GLY A 94 17.02 -7.53 13.94
CA GLY A 94 16.44 -6.73 15.02
C GLY A 94 15.67 -5.48 14.56
N ILE A 95 15.57 -5.23 13.25
CA ILE A 95 14.72 -4.18 12.67
C ILE A 95 13.31 -4.76 12.56
N LYS A 96 12.43 -4.39 13.47
CA LYS A 96 11.09 -4.99 13.57
C LYS A 96 10.04 -4.12 12.89
N PRO A 97 8.96 -4.74 12.35
CA PRO A 97 7.76 -4.01 11.97
C PRO A 97 7.10 -3.40 13.21
N SER A 98 6.35 -2.31 13.00
CA SER A 98 5.43 -1.75 13.99
C SER A 98 3.98 -1.77 13.49
N GLY A 99 3.06 -1.29 14.32
CA GLY A 99 1.63 -1.26 14.02
C GLY A 99 0.87 -2.53 14.45
N PRO A 100 -0.47 -2.54 14.31
CA PRO A 100 -1.33 -3.54 14.93
C PRO A 100 -1.09 -4.99 14.46
N GLY A 101 -0.65 -5.17 13.21
CA GLY A 101 -0.34 -6.49 12.64
C GLY A 101 1.10 -6.95 12.83
N ALA A 102 1.94 -6.20 13.57
CA ALA A 102 3.36 -6.51 13.71
C ALA A 102 3.61 -7.86 14.40
N ARG A 103 2.83 -8.15 15.46
CA ARG A 103 2.94 -9.40 16.21
C ARG A 103 2.68 -10.62 15.32
N ASP A 104 1.56 -10.63 14.60
CA ASP A 104 1.19 -11.73 13.69
C ASP A 104 2.24 -11.97 12.59
N LEU A 105 2.91 -10.90 12.13
CA LEU A 105 4.00 -11.02 11.15
C LEU A 105 5.27 -11.61 11.78
N LEU A 106 5.63 -11.16 12.98
CA LEU A 106 6.79 -11.66 13.72
C LEU A 106 6.62 -13.13 14.14
N ASP A 107 5.43 -13.50 14.63
CA ASP A 107 5.10 -14.89 14.97
C ASP A 107 5.21 -15.81 13.74
N PHE A 108 4.82 -15.30 12.56
CA PHE A 108 5.04 -16.00 11.30
C PHE A 108 6.52 -16.17 10.98
N PHE A 109 7.34 -15.12 11.09
CA PHE A 109 8.78 -15.23 10.87
C PHE A 109 9.46 -16.21 11.84
N GLN A 110 9.08 -16.19 13.12
CA GLN A 110 9.56 -17.17 14.10
C GLN A 110 9.18 -18.61 13.71
N SER A 111 7.97 -18.83 13.19
CA SER A 111 7.56 -20.15 12.71
C SER A 111 8.37 -20.64 11.50
N VAL A 112 8.83 -19.72 10.65
CA VAL A 112 9.71 -20.03 9.52
C VAL A 112 11.11 -20.36 10.00
N ASP A 113 11.65 -19.59 10.95
CA ASP A 113 12.96 -19.86 11.56
C ASP A 113 12.98 -21.25 12.25
N GLY A 114 11.94 -21.58 13.02
CA GLY A 114 11.82 -22.90 13.66
C GLY A 114 11.77 -24.07 12.66
N GLN A 115 11.02 -23.92 11.57
CA GLN A 115 10.98 -24.94 10.50
C GLN A 115 12.33 -25.09 9.79
N LEU A 116 13.08 -23.99 9.65
CA LEU A 116 14.42 -24.03 9.06
C LEU A 116 15.41 -24.76 9.98
N ASP A 117 15.38 -24.48 11.27
CA ASP A 117 16.21 -25.16 12.27
C ASP A 117 15.92 -26.67 12.32
N ASP A 118 14.64 -27.06 12.25
CA ASP A 118 14.21 -28.47 12.15
C ASP A 118 14.75 -29.15 10.90
N ALA A 119 14.71 -28.47 9.75
CA ALA A 119 15.21 -29.01 8.49
C ALA A 119 16.73 -29.21 8.53
N LEU A 120 17.48 -28.26 9.09
CA LEU A 120 18.94 -28.35 9.26
C LEU A 120 19.35 -29.52 10.17
N ARG A 121 18.58 -29.78 11.24
CA ARG A 121 18.82 -30.93 12.13
C ARG A 121 18.60 -32.28 11.44
N THR A 122 17.62 -32.34 10.53
CA THR A 122 17.16 -33.61 9.93
C THR A 122 17.97 -34.01 8.69
N ALA A 123 18.46 -33.04 7.90
CA ALA A 123 19.17 -33.32 6.66
C ALA A 123 20.25 -32.27 6.34
N PRO A 124 21.43 -32.33 6.99
CA PRO A 124 22.48 -31.32 6.88
C PRO A 124 23.15 -31.20 5.49
N ASN A 125 22.98 -32.19 4.60
CA ASN A 125 23.64 -32.26 3.30
C ASN A 125 22.80 -31.74 2.11
N VAL A 126 21.63 -31.14 2.36
CA VAL A 126 20.76 -30.62 1.28
C VAL A 126 21.14 -29.19 0.94
N ILE A 127 21.80 -29.02 -0.21
CA ILE A 127 21.94 -27.72 -0.89
C ILE A 127 20.52 -27.21 -1.21
N THR A 128 19.95 -26.33 -0.36
CA THR A 128 19.22 -25.09 -0.72
C THR A 128 18.38 -24.56 0.47
N ASN A 129 19.04 -23.92 1.44
CA ASN A 129 18.37 -23.09 2.46
C ASN A 129 17.46 -22.02 1.78
N ASP A 130 17.97 -21.38 0.72
CA ASP A 130 17.27 -20.30 0.03
C ASP A 130 15.96 -20.73 -0.67
N GLN A 131 15.92 -21.90 -1.30
CA GLN A 131 14.70 -22.33 -2.00
C GLN A 131 13.60 -22.77 -1.03
N GLN A 132 13.97 -23.44 0.07
CA GLN A 132 13.04 -23.82 1.12
C GLN A 132 12.47 -22.61 1.85
N VAL A 133 13.32 -21.66 2.25
CA VAL A 133 12.88 -20.40 2.87
C VAL A 133 11.96 -19.62 1.94
N ARG A 134 12.28 -19.52 0.64
CA ARG A 134 11.39 -18.90 -0.36
C ARG A 134 10.03 -19.58 -0.42
N GLY A 135 9.98 -20.91 -0.35
CA GLY A 135 8.73 -21.68 -0.30
C GLY A 135 7.89 -21.34 0.93
N MET A 136 8.51 -21.28 2.10
CA MET A 136 7.84 -20.94 3.37
C MET A 136 7.31 -19.49 3.37
N LEU A 137 8.09 -18.54 2.86
CA LEU A 137 7.71 -17.12 2.78
C LEU A 137 6.63 -16.84 1.72
N MET A 138 6.49 -17.71 0.71
CA MET A 138 5.52 -17.55 -0.38
C MET A 138 4.08 -17.43 0.14
N LYS A 139 3.73 -18.17 1.21
CA LYS A 139 2.39 -18.10 1.82
C LYS A 139 2.04 -16.66 2.24
N ARG A 140 2.99 -15.94 2.82
CA ARG A 140 2.79 -14.55 3.25
C ARG A 140 2.85 -13.58 2.07
N ALA A 141 3.74 -13.82 1.10
CA ALA A 141 3.88 -12.99 -0.10
C ALA A 141 2.59 -12.90 -0.93
N LYS A 142 1.81 -13.99 -1.01
CA LYS A 142 0.50 -14.02 -1.70
C LYS A 142 -0.57 -13.15 -1.06
N THR A 143 -0.41 -12.84 0.22
CA THR A 143 -1.35 -11.99 0.98
C THR A 143 -0.89 -10.54 1.09
N LEU A 144 0.28 -10.21 0.53
CA LEU A 144 0.87 -8.88 0.64
C LEU A 144 0.25 -7.91 -0.38
N HIS A 145 -0.36 -6.86 0.15
CA HIS A 145 -0.81 -5.69 -0.61
C HIS A 145 -0.04 -4.46 -0.14
N LEU A 146 0.51 -3.71 -1.10
CA LEU A 146 1.33 -2.54 -0.82
C LEU A 146 0.45 -1.30 -0.68
N GLY A 147 0.41 -0.73 0.52
CA GLY A 147 -0.07 0.64 0.75
C GLY A 147 1.08 1.63 0.63
N THR A 148 0.75 2.92 0.49
CA THR A 148 1.77 3.99 0.50
C THR A 148 2.38 4.16 1.89
N ALA A 149 1.56 4.04 2.93
CA ALA A 149 1.94 4.26 4.33
C ALA A 149 2.08 2.96 5.14
N ASN A 150 1.87 1.79 4.53
CA ASN A 150 1.87 0.51 5.23
C ASN A 150 1.99 -0.69 4.27
N TYR A 151 2.35 -1.83 4.83
CA TYR A 151 2.07 -3.13 4.23
C TYR A 151 0.77 -3.71 4.79
N CYS A 152 -0.02 -4.35 3.94
CA CYS A 152 -1.24 -5.05 4.32
C CYS A 152 -1.06 -6.54 4.07
N TRP A 153 -1.07 -7.31 5.16
CA TRP A 153 -0.98 -8.77 5.16
C TRP A 153 -2.38 -9.35 5.22
N PHE A 154 -3.09 -9.30 4.09
CA PHE A 154 -4.49 -9.68 3.94
C PHE A 154 -4.68 -11.21 4.04
N ALA A 155 -4.44 -11.75 5.24
CA ALA A 155 -4.52 -13.18 5.53
C ALA A 155 -5.95 -13.67 5.83
N ASP A 156 -6.83 -12.76 6.23
CA ASP A 156 -8.19 -13.03 6.71
C ASP A 156 -9.11 -11.85 6.37
N PRO A 157 -10.06 -11.99 5.41
CA PRO A 157 -11.02 -10.95 5.08
C PRO A 157 -11.85 -10.46 6.27
N ALA A 158 -12.17 -11.34 7.22
CA ALA A 158 -12.97 -10.99 8.40
C ALA A 158 -12.20 -10.11 9.41
N LYS A 159 -10.88 -9.99 9.29
CA LYS A 159 -10.06 -9.07 10.08
C LYS A 159 -9.81 -7.73 9.39
N ALA A 160 -10.10 -7.61 8.09
CA ALA A 160 -9.79 -6.42 7.31
C ALA A 160 -10.72 -5.26 7.66
N LEU A 161 -10.19 -4.25 8.34
CA LEU A 161 -10.95 -3.08 8.76
C LEU A 161 -11.55 -2.32 7.56
N CYS A 162 -10.82 -2.23 6.45
CA CYS A 162 -11.32 -1.57 5.24
C CYS A 162 -12.56 -2.27 4.66
N LEU A 163 -12.66 -3.60 4.72
CA LEU A 163 -13.82 -4.36 4.25
C LEU A 163 -15.01 -4.21 5.20
N LYS A 164 -14.76 -4.20 6.52
CA LYS A 164 -15.79 -3.94 7.53
C LYS A 164 -16.42 -2.56 7.34
N LEU A 165 -15.58 -1.54 7.19
CA LEU A 165 -16.05 -0.16 6.99
C LEU A 165 -16.78 0.03 5.65
N ALA A 166 -16.38 -0.72 4.61
CA ALA A 166 -17.04 -0.70 3.31
C ALA A 166 -18.29 -1.58 3.20
N GLY A 167 -18.64 -2.35 4.25
CA GLY A 167 -19.78 -3.29 4.21
C GLY A 167 -19.60 -4.47 3.25
N THR A 168 -18.35 -4.84 2.93
CA THR A 168 -18.01 -5.92 1.97
C THR A 168 -17.12 -7.01 2.63
N PRO A 169 -17.55 -7.63 3.74
CA PRO A 169 -16.71 -8.52 4.54
C PRO A 169 -16.26 -9.80 3.83
N THR A 170 -16.92 -10.16 2.71
CA THR A 170 -16.64 -11.36 1.92
C THR A 170 -15.76 -11.11 0.69
N ALA A 171 -15.26 -9.88 0.50
CA ALA A 171 -14.37 -9.59 -0.61
C ALA A 171 -13.04 -10.35 -0.46
N ASP A 172 -12.48 -10.76 -1.60
CA ASP A 172 -11.26 -11.57 -1.69
C ASP A 172 -9.98 -10.72 -1.77
N ARG A 173 -10.11 -9.39 -1.80
CA ARG A 173 -8.99 -8.43 -1.84
C ARG A 173 -9.26 -7.24 -0.92
N PRO A 174 -8.22 -6.65 -0.31
CA PRO A 174 -8.38 -5.47 0.52
C PRO A 174 -8.65 -4.22 -0.33
N LEU A 175 -9.49 -3.33 0.20
CA LEU A 175 -9.61 -1.96 -0.30
C LEU A 175 -8.46 -1.12 0.25
N ILE A 176 -7.25 -1.29 -0.31
CA ILE A 176 -6.02 -0.70 0.24
C ILE A 176 -6.07 0.82 0.35
N GLY A 177 -6.78 1.50 -0.55
CA GLY A 177 -6.98 2.96 -0.51
C GLY A 177 -7.90 3.44 0.64
N MET A 178 -8.64 2.53 1.26
CA MET A 178 -9.46 2.77 2.46
C MET A 178 -8.82 2.18 3.73
N CYS A 179 -7.56 1.76 3.67
CA CYS A 179 -6.90 1.13 4.80
C CYS A 179 -6.62 2.16 5.90
N ASP A 180 -7.32 2.05 7.03
CA ASP A 180 -6.93 2.69 8.30
C ASP A 180 -5.85 1.83 8.96
N SER A 181 -4.61 2.00 8.49
CA SER A 181 -3.48 1.14 8.86
C SER A 181 -2.98 1.34 10.29
N ALA A 182 -3.36 2.43 10.96
CA ALA A 182 -3.09 2.63 12.38
C ALA A 182 -3.97 1.75 13.28
N ARG A 183 -5.08 1.21 12.75
CA ARG A 183 -6.07 0.41 13.51
C ARG A 183 -6.31 -0.98 12.94
N CYS A 184 -5.99 -1.20 11.67
CA CYS A 184 -6.22 -2.48 11.03
C CYS A 184 -5.25 -3.56 11.58
N PRO A 185 -5.73 -4.70 12.11
CA PRO A 185 -4.89 -5.75 12.70
C PRO A 185 -4.02 -6.49 11.67
N GLN A 186 -4.20 -6.22 10.38
CA GLN A 186 -3.43 -6.83 9.29
C GLN A 186 -2.44 -5.85 8.64
N ALA A 187 -2.31 -4.64 9.21
CA ALA A 187 -1.40 -3.63 8.71
C ALA A 187 -0.14 -3.55 9.56
N THR A 188 1.00 -3.40 8.90
CA THR A 188 2.29 -3.12 9.55
C THR A 188 2.94 -1.88 8.96
N HIS A 189 3.62 -1.13 9.81
CA HIS A 189 4.50 -0.04 9.44
C HIS A 189 5.95 -0.48 9.54
N HIS A 190 6.80 0.15 8.74
CA HIS A 190 8.19 -0.24 8.49
C HIS A 190 9.01 1.05 8.30
N PRO A 191 10.35 1.02 8.43
CA PRO A 191 11.18 2.23 8.29
C PRO A 191 10.86 3.03 7.02
N ARG A 192 10.65 2.33 5.90
CA ARG A 192 10.31 2.94 4.60
C ARG A 192 9.00 3.74 4.58
N HIS A 193 8.09 3.47 5.51
CA HIS A 193 6.79 4.15 5.62
C HIS A 193 6.89 5.44 6.44
N ARG A 194 7.95 5.61 7.24
CA ARG A 194 8.15 6.78 8.11
C ARG A 194 8.02 8.12 7.38
N PRO A 195 8.62 8.35 6.19
CA PRO A 195 8.52 9.65 5.51
C PRO A 195 7.09 10.00 5.10
N VAL A 196 6.25 8.99 4.83
CA VAL A 196 4.83 9.21 4.50
C VAL A 196 4.06 9.69 5.73
N TRP A 197 4.31 9.10 6.89
CA TRP A 197 3.69 9.50 8.15
C TRP A 197 4.18 10.87 8.64
N GLU A 198 5.46 11.18 8.44
CA GLU A 198 6.03 12.51 8.72
C GLU A 198 5.32 13.59 7.91
N LYS A 199 5.11 13.35 6.61
CA LYS A 199 4.32 14.26 5.77
C LYS A 199 2.88 14.39 6.25
N THR A 200 2.24 13.31 6.70
CA THR A 200 0.89 13.37 7.29
C THR A 200 0.86 14.26 8.54
N VAL A 201 1.86 14.13 9.42
CA VAL A 201 2.02 14.98 10.61
C VAL A 201 2.16 16.46 10.23
N GLU A 202 3.02 16.78 9.27
CA GLU A 202 3.21 18.14 8.77
C GLU A 202 1.92 18.72 8.19
N GLN A 203 1.22 17.95 7.35
CA GLN A 203 -0.04 18.36 6.73
C GLN A 203 -1.13 18.63 7.76
N ASN A 204 -1.28 17.74 8.75
CA ASN A 204 -2.26 17.93 9.81
C ASN A 204 -1.96 19.17 10.67
N LYS A 205 -0.69 19.43 10.98
CA LYS A 205 -0.26 20.67 11.67
C LYS A 205 -0.63 21.92 10.87
N VAL A 206 -0.45 21.90 9.55
CA VAL A 206 -0.84 22.99 8.66
C VAL A 206 -2.37 23.18 8.66
N PHE A 207 -3.14 22.10 8.48
CA PHE A 207 -4.60 22.19 8.45
C PHE A 207 -5.19 22.71 9.76
N ILE A 208 -4.70 22.24 10.91
CA ILE A 208 -5.14 22.73 12.23
C ILE A 208 -4.93 24.25 12.36
N ARG A 209 -3.79 24.78 11.86
CA ARG A 209 -3.50 26.22 11.87
C ARG A 209 -4.42 27.03 10.94
N MET A 210 -4.91 26.42 9.87
CA MET A 210 -5.84 27.05 8.91
C MET A 210 -7.29 27.09 9.43
N LEU A 211 -7.63 26.28 10.45
CA LEU A 211 -9.00 26.23 10.97
C LEU A 211 -9.40 27.51 11.72
N GLY A 212 -10.57 28.03 11.38
CA GLY A 212 -11.21 29.15 12.06
C GLY A 212 -11.69 28.80 13.48
N ARG A 213 -11.90 29.81 14.33
CA ARG A 213 -12.28 29.64 15.75
C ARG A 213 -13.60 28.88 15.97
N GLY A 214 -14.50 28.86 14.98
CA GLY A 214 -15.78 28.15 15.03
C GLY A 214 -15.70 26.64 14.73
N GLN A 215 -14.60 26.15 14.15
CA GLN A 215 -14.47 24.76 13.66
C GLN A 215 -13.95 23.82 14.75
N LYS A 216 -14.58 23.83 15.93
CA LYS A 216 -14.11 23.07 17.10
C LYS A 216 -14.09 21.56 16.87
N ALA A 217 -15.14 21.00 16.27
CA ALA A 217 -15.23 19.56 16.00
C ALA A 217 -14.15 19.08 15.01
N GLU A 218 -13.94 19.84 13.92
CA GLU A 218 -12.89 19.56 12.93
C GLU A 218 -11.50 19.61 13.57
N ARG A 219 -11.26 20.62 14.42
CA ARG A 219 -10.00 20.73 15.15
C ARG A 219 -9.75 19.52 16.03
N THR A 220 -10.73 19.10 16.82
CA THR A 220 -10.61 17.89 17.66
C THR A 220 -10.36 16.63 16.83
N CYS A 221 -11.00 16.51 15.66
CA CYS A 221 -10.77 15.38 14.76
C CYS A 221 -9.32 15.36 14.24
N LEU A 222 -8.83 16.49 13.71
CA LEU A 222 -7.47 16.61 13.19
C LEU A 222 -6.39 16.47 14.27
N GLU A 223 -6.64 16.97 15.49
CA GLU A 223 -5.75 16.77 16.63
C GLU A 223 -5.63 15.28 16.99
N ALA A 224 -6.75 14.55 16.96
CA ALA A 224 -6.74 13.10 17.20
C ALA A 224 -6.02 12.33 16.07
N GLU A 225 -6.16 12.77 14.81
CA GLU A 225 -5.40 12.22 13.67
C GLU A 225 -3.91 12.50 13.77
N LEU A 226 -3.54 13.74 14.13
CA LEU A 226 -2.16 14.14 14.36
C LEU A 226 -1.52 13.28 15.46
N ALA A 227 -2.18 13.14 16.61
CA ALA A 227 -1.70 12.30 17.70
C ALA A 227 -1.57 10.82 17.32
N ARG A 228 -2.44 10.32 16.42
CA ARG A 228 -2.27 8.97 15.85
C ARG A 228 -1.04 8.87 14.96
N ALA A 229 -0.86 9.83 14.04
CA ALA A 229 0.28 9.84 13.12
C ALA A 229 1.62 9.97 13.86
N GLU A 230 1.70 10.82 14.88
CA GLU A 230 2.90 10.98 15.72
C GLU A 230 3.24 9.69 16.48
N ARG A 231 2.23 8.97 16.99
CA ARG A 231 2.44 7.64 17.60
C ARG A 231 2.98 6.63 16.61
N VAL A 232 2.45 6.59 15.38
CA VAL A 232 2.96 5.67 14.35
C VAL A 232 4.43 5.96 14.04
N ILE A 233 4.84 7.22 13.95
CA ILE A 233 6.26 7.57 13.75
C ILE A 233 7.09 7.08 14.94
N ALA A 234 6.66 7.34 16.17
CA ALA A 234 7.37 6.90 17.37
C ALA A 234 7.50 5.36 17.42
N ASP A 235 6.45 4.63 17.06
CA ASP A 235 6.45 3.17 17.02
C ASP A 235 7.39 2.63 15.93
N ILE A 236 7.43 3.26 14.74
CA ILE A 236 8.41 2.91 13.69
C ILE A 236 9.83 3.17 14.21
N ASP A 237 10.09 4.33 14.81
CA ASP A 237 11.41 4.72 15.30
C ASP A 237 11.88 3.85 16.46
N ALA A 238 10.96 3.34 17.29
CA ALA A 238 11.26 2.40 18.36
C ALA A 238 11.54 1.00 17.82
N ALA A 239 10.71 0.51 16.89
CA ALA A 239 10.86 -0.84 16.32
C ALA A 239 12.07 -0.99 15.38
N SER A 240 12.55 0.13 14.81
CA SER A 240 13.71 0.15 13.90
C SER A 240 15.06 0.16 14.63
N ARG A 241 15.09 0.47 15.93
CA ARG A 241 16.31 0.39 16.74
C ARG A 241 16.49 -1.06 17.16
N GLY A 242 17.42 -1.77 16.51
CA GLY A 242 17.88 -3.08 16.98
C GLY A 242 18.38 -3.03 18.43
N PRO A 243 18.62 -4.19 19.09
CA PRO A 243 19.10 -4.19 20.47
C PRO A 243 20.37 -3.35 20.57
N THR A 244 20.32 -2.28 21.37
CA THR A 244 21.50 -1.50 21.74
C THR A 244 22.43 -2.45 22.46
N VAL A 245 23.48 -2.94 21.79
CA VAL A 245 24.59 -3.57 22.49
C VAL A 245 25.21 -2.45 23.31
N ALA A 246 24.92 -2.46 24.61
CA ALA A 246 25.59 -1.57 25.55
C ALA A 246 27.09 -1.82 25.36
N ALA A 247 27.81 -0.81 24.87
CA ALA A 247 29.25 -0.84 24.81
C ALA A 247 29.74 -1.08 26.24
N GLY A 248 30.24 -2.29 26.48
CA GLY A 248 30.90 -2.66 27.72
C GLY A 248 32.09 -1.72 27.91
N MET A 249 32.09 -1.06 29.05
CA MET A 249 33.21 -0.32 29.60
C MET A 249 34.32 -1.35 29.88
N GLU A 250 35.43 -1.27 29.17
CA GLU A 250 36.67 -1.97 29.49
C GLU A 250 37.25 -1.34 30.77
N ASP A 251 37.47 -2.16 31.80
CA ASP A 251 38.43 -1.92 32.89
C ASP A 251 39.72 -2.69 32.59
#